data_AF-A0A2V7BBU6-F1
#
_entry.id   AF-A0A2V7BBU6-F1
#
_cell.length_a   1.000
_cell.length_b   1.000
_cell.length_c   1.000
_cell.angle_alpha   90.00
_cell.angle_beta   90.00
_cell.angle_gamma   90.00
#
_symmetry.space_group_name_H-M   'P 1'
#
loop_
_entity.id
_entity.type
_entity.pdbx_description
1 polymer ?
#
loop_
_entity_poly.entity_id
_entity_poly.type
_entity_poly.pdbx_seq_one_letter_code
_entity_poly.pdbx_strand_id
1 'polypeptide(L)'
;MDARAVHLADSRRRGRRCRVQAALPGARNCQTPFGSSSTGCGDQAIAATVVHLPAERFLEAIRRNLRLAGVVAAGVLSVGLVASVILARWVTGPVSRLTAAATALETHTFDPESLAEVTRRPDELGHLARVFHRMALEVYAREQRLRQEVQQLRIEIDEAKKVRQVAEITETDYFQDLRQRAQALRARFGGPGDAPSAPGAH
;
A
#
# COMPACT_ATOMS: atom_id res chain seq x y z
N MET A 1 8.56 -85.67 -0.33
CA MET A 1 9.24 -84.71 -1.24
C MET A 1 9.62 -83.49 -0.42
N ASP A 2 10.43 -83.61 0.63
CA ASP A 2 11.87 -84.01 0.66
C ASP A 2 12.69 -83.14 -0.31
N ALA A 3 13.70 -82.40 0.12
CA ALA A 3 14.75 -82.83 1.03
C ALA A 3 15.31 -81.71 1.92
N ARG A 4 15.54 -82.07 3.19
CA ARG A 4 16.54 -81.50 4.11
C ARG A 4 17.92 -82.11 3.79
N ALA A 5 18.97 -81.29 3.90
CA ALA A 5 20.34 -81.68 4.23
C ALA A 5 21.02 -80.40 4.79
N VAL A 6 21.22 -80.20 6.09
CA VAL A 6 22.21 -80.81 7.00
C VAL A 6 23.59 -80.96 6.35
N HIS A 7 24.49 -80.03 6.66
CA HIS A 7 25.91 -80.34 6.79
C HIS A 7 26.51 -79.58 7.98
N LEU A 8 27.29 -80.32 8.76
CA LEU A 8 27.89 -79.97 10.03
C LEU A 8 29.06 -78.96 9.92
N ALA A 9 29.22 -78.23 11.03
CA ALA A 9 30.47 -77.89 11.73
C ALA A 9 31.69 -77.43 10.91
N ASP A 10 32.14 -76.19 11.19
CA ASP A 10 33.55 -76.01 11.51
C ASP A 10 33.74 -74.99 12.64
N SER A 11 34.70 -75.35 13.48
CA SER A 11 35.09 -74.74 14.74
C SER A 11 36.33 -73.87 14.53
N ARG A 12 36.50 -72.88 15.42
CA ARG A 12 37.77 -72.32 15.94
C ARG A 12 38.03 -70.83 15.66
N ARG A 13 38.07 -70.14 16.80
CA ARG A 13 39.14 -69.22 17.26
C ARG A 13 39.58 -68.11 16.28
N ARG A 14 39.19 -66.88 16.62
CA ARG A 14 40.11 -65.73 16.57
C ARG A 14 40.01 -64.92 17.85
N GLY A 15 40.69 -65.43 18.89
CA GLY A 15 41.08 -64.63 20.04
C GLY A 15 41.96 -63.49 19.57
N ARG A 16 41.50 -62.25 19.78
CA ARG A 16 42.28 -61.05 19.52
C ARG A 16 43.46 -61.06 20.50
N ARG A 17 44.67 -61.17 19.95
CA ARG A 17 45.91 -61.05 20.70
C ARG A 17 46.02 -59.61 21.21
N CYS A 18 45.93 -59.41 22.53
CA CYS A 18 46.46 -58.21 23.16
C CYS A 18 47.98 -58.25 23.03
N ARG A 19 48.52 -57.46 22.10
CA ARG A 19 49.96 -57.20 22.02
C ARG A 19 50.26 -56.12 23.05
N VAL A 20 50.78 -56.51 24.22
CA VAL A 20 51.46 -55.60 25.14
C VAL A 20 52.69 -55.12 24.39
N GLN A 21 52.62 -53.89 23.86
CA GLN A 21 53.73 -53.28 23.16
C GLN A 21 54.73 -52.76 24.19
N ALA A 22 56.00 -53.04 23.88
CA ALA A 22 57.17 -52.87 24.73
C ALA A 22 57.24 -51.52 25.46
N ALA A 23 57.70 -51.62 26.71
CA ALA A 23 58.14 -50.51 27.53
C ALA A 23 59.13 -49.62 26.76
N LEU A 24 58.87 -48.31 26.79
CA LEU A 24 59.82 -47.28 26.38
C LEU A 24 61.04 -47.33 27.33
N PRO A 25 62.29 -47.31 26.82
CA PRO A 25 63.48 -47.19 27.64
C PRO A 25 63.62 -45.73 28.07
N GLY A 26 63.34 -45.42 29.33
CA GLY A 26 63.46 -44.04 29.84
C GLY A 26 62.78 -43.74 31.18
N ALA A 27 62.22 -44.73 31.87
CA ALA A 27 61.71 -44.53 33.22
C ALA A 27 62.88 -44.30 34.18
N ARG A 28 63.13 -43.02 34.50
CA ARG A 28 64.05 -42.62 35.57
C ARG A 28 63.58 -43.26 36.88
N ASN A 29 64.50 -43.95 37.52
CA ASN A 29 64.36 -44.51 38.86
C ASN A 29 64.13 -43.37 39.87
N CYS A 30 62.90 -43.16 40.31
CA CYS A 30 62.60 -42.31 41.46
C CYS A 30 62.68 -43.18 42.73
N GLN A 31 63.88 -43.27 43.30
CA GLN A 31 64.09 -43.78 44.64
C GLN A 31 63.64 -42.70 45.63
N THR A 32 62.52 -42.92 46.33
CA THR A 32 62.15 -42.12 47.49
C THR A 32 62.82 -42.71 48.74
N PRO A 33 63.59 -41.93 49.53
CA PRO A 33 64.19 -42.43 50.75
C PRO A 33 63.43 -41.86 51.95
N PHE A 34 62.27 -42.42 52.31
CA PHE A 34 61.85 -42.47 53.72
C PHE A 34 60.60 -43.34 53.86
N GLY A 35 60.69 -44.33 54.73
CA GLY A 35 59.53 -45.08 55.19
C GLY A 35 58.83 -44.35 56.33
N SER A 36 57.51 -44.28 56.27
CA SER A 36 56.65 -44.46 57.45
C SER A 36 55.22 -44.74 57.01
N SER A 37 54.74 -45.88 57.48
CA SER A 37 53.36 -46.34 57.48
C SER A 37 52.41 -45.34 58.17
N SER A 38 51.36 -44.90 57.49
CA SER A 38 50.12 -44.48 58.14
C SER A 38 48.93 -44.83 57.25
N THR A 39 48.10 -45.71 57.80
CA THR A 39 46.78 -46.12 57.35
C THR A 39 45.90 -44.90 57.11
N GLY A 40 45.57 -44.65 55.86
CA GLY A 40 44.66 -43.59 55.44
C GLY A 40 44.22 -43.90 54.02
N CYS A 41 43.33 -44.88 53.85
CA CYS A 41 42.69 -45.16 52.58
C CYS A 41 41.70 -44.04 52.28
N GLY A 42 42.23 -42.90 51.87
CA GLY A 42 41.53 -41.79 51.25
C GLY A 42 42.32 -41.31 50.03
N ASP A 43 43.11 -42.20 49.43
CA ASP A 43 43.90 -41.91 48.24
C ASP A 43 43.01 -42.15 47.01
N GLN A 44 41.97 -41.33 46.89
CA GLN A 44 41.18 -41.26 45.67
C GLN A 44 42.02 -40.52 44.65
N ALA A 45 43.00 -41.23 44.06
CA ALA A 45 43.73 -40.77 42.91
C ALA A 45 42.70 -40.45 41.82
N ILE A 46 42.40 -39.16 41.66
CA ILE A 46 41.53 -38.68 40.58
C ILE A 46 42.31 -38.94 39.30
N ALA A 47 42.00 -40.06 38.67
CA ALA A 47 42.54 -40.41 37.37
C ALA A 47 42.02 -39.38 36.36
N ALA A 48 42.85 -38.38 36.06
CA ALA A 48 42.57 -37.42 35.00
C ALA A 48 42.69 -38.15 33.66
N THR A 49 41.56 -38.61 33.12
CA THR A 49 41.51 -39.07 31.74
C THR A 49 41.53 -37.83 30.87
N VAL A 50 42.71 -37.49 30.34
CA VAL A 50 42.83 -36.50 29.28
C VAL A 50 42.19 -37.10 28.03
N VAL A 51 40.90 -36.83 27.86
CA VAL A 51 40.22 -37.12 26.60
C VAL A 51 40.75 -36.12 25.59
N HIS A 52 41.71 -36.56 24.78
CA HIS A 52 42.13 -35.84 23.58
C HIS A 52 40.95 -35.87 22.60
N LEU A 53 40.02 -34.92 22.74
CA LEU A 53 39.01 -34.67 21.72
C LEU A 53 39.76 -34.13 20.49
N PRO A 54 39.76 -34.84 19.34
CA PRO A 54 40.38 -34.34 18.13
C PRO A 54 39.50 -33.19 17.62
N ALA A 55 39.85 -31.96 18.03
CA ALA A 55 39.14 -30.72 17.68
C ALA A 55 38.96 -30.58 16.15
N GLU A 56 39.88 -31.17 15.38
CA GLU A 56 39.87 -31.20 13.91
C GLU A 56 38.58 -31.78 13.32
N ARG A 57 38.00 -32.83 13.92
CA ARG A 57 36.80 -33.49 13.36
C ARG A 57 35.49 -32.86 13.81
N PHE A 58 35.47 -32.29 15.01
CA PHE A 58 34.26 -31.65 15.55
C PHE A 58 34.01 -30.28 14.91
N LEU A 59 35.05 -29.47 14.68
CA LEU A 59 34.91 -28.15 14.06
C LEU A 59 34.50 -28.25 12.59
N GLU A 60 34.93 -29.29 11.86
CA GLU A 60 34.50 -29.54 10.48
C GLU A 60 33.01 -29.88 10.39
N ALA A 61 32.51 -30.70 11.33
CA ALA A 61 31.10 -31.05 11.43
C ALA A 61 30.24 -29.84 11.82
N ILE A 62 30.71 -29.02 12.76
CA ILE A 62 30.01 -27.80 13.21
C ILE A 62 29.98 -26.74 12.08
N ARG A 63 31.08 -26.55 11.35
CA ARG A 63 31.17 -25.56 10.28
C ARG A 63 30.24 -25.89 9.10
N ARG A 64 30.10 -27.17 8.72
CA ARG A 64 29.11 -27.60 7.71
C ARG A 64 27.68 -27.30 8.14
N ASN A 65 27.31 -27.63 9.37
CA ASN A 65 25.96 -27.38 9.88
C ASN A 65 25.66 -25.89 10.02
N LEU A 66 26.61 -25.08 10.51
CA LEU A 66 26.47 -23.62 10.58
C LEU A 66 26.34 -22.98 9.19
N ARG A 67 27.08 -23.46 8.19
CA ARG A 67 26.94 -22.97 6.81
C ARG A 67 25.55 -23.29 6.24
N LEU A 68 25.05 -24.52 6.44
CA LEU A 68 23.70 -24.89 6.00
C LEU A 68 22.62 -24.06 6.71
N ALA A 69 22.72 -23.92 8.04
CA ALA A 69 21.80 -23.09 8.82
C ALA A 69 21.82 -21.62 8.37
N GLY A 70 23.01 -21.08 8.10
CA GLY A 70 23.19 -19.72 7.60
C GLY A 70 22.55 -19.50 6.23
N VAL A 71 22.72 -20.43 5.28
CA VAL A 71 22.09 -20.35 3.95
C VAL A 71 20.57 -20.42 4.04
N VAL A 72 20.03 -21.31 4.89
CA VAL A 72 18.58 -21.42 5.10
C VAL A 72 18.02 -20.12 5.70
N ALA A 73 18.67 -19.58 6.73
CA ALA A 73 18.26 -18.32 7.35
C ALA A 73 18.29 -17.16 6.34
N ALA A 74 19.36 -17.03 5.56
CA ALA A 74 19.47 -16.03 4.50
C ALA A 74 18.38 -16.22 3.41
N GLY A 75 18.06 -17.47 3.07
CA GLY A 75 16.97 -17.81 2.15
C GLY A 75 15.62 -17.35 2.67
N VAL A 76 15.27 -17.67 3.92
CA VAL A 76 14.00 -17.24 4.52
C VAL A 76 13.90 -15.72 4.59
N LEU A 77 14.97 -15.04 5.00
CA LEU A 77 15.01 -13.57 5.07
C LEU A 77 14.86 -12.92 3.69
N SER A 78 15.57 -13.43 2.69
CA SER A 78 15.49 -12.90 1.32
C SER A 78 14.11 -13.12 0.71
N VAL A 79 13.52 -14.31 0.87
CA VAL A 79 12.15 -14.59 0.40
C VAL A 79 11.14 -13.67 1.10
N GLY A 80 11.23 -13.51 2.42
CA GLY A 80 10.35 -12.62 3.18
C GLY A 80 10.47 -11.16 2.75
N LEU A 81 11.70 -10.67 2.55
CA LEU A 81 11.96 -9.32 2.08
C LEU A 81 11.39 -9.10 0.67
N VAL A 82 11.66 -10.03 -0.25
CA VAL A 82 11.18 -9.97 -1.63
C VAL A 82 9.65 -10.02 -1.68
N ALA A 83 9.04 -10.98 -0.97
CA ALA A 83 7.58 -11.09 -0.90
C ALA A 83 6.93 -9.83 -0.31
N SER A 84 7.52 -9.26 0.76
CA SER A 84 7.05 -8.01 1.37
C SER A 84 7.06 -6.85 0.38
N VAL A 85 8.18 -6.64 -0.32
CA VAL A 85 8.31 -5.55 -1.32
C VAL A 85 7.37 -5.78 -2.50
N ILE A 86 7.22 -7.03 -2.96
CA ILE A 86 6.30 -7.38 -4.04
C ILE A 86 4.85 -7.08 -3.64
N LEU A 87 4.39 -7.58 -2.48
CA LEU A 87 3.01 -7.34 -2.01
C LEU A 87 2.71 -5.85 -1.86
N ALA A 88 3.63 -5.10 -1.25
CA ALA A 88 3.49 -3.66 -1.08
C ALA A 88 3.29 -2.94 -2.42
N ARG A 89 4.12 -3.27 -3.43
CA ARG A 89 3.97 -2.65 -4.76
C ARG A 89 2.74 -3.15 -5.52
N TRP A 90 2.35 -4.41 -5.32
CA TRP A 90 1.24 -5.04 -6.02
C TRP A 90 -0.13 -4.50 -5.57
N VAL A 91 -0.26 -4.12 -4.30
CA VAL A 91 -1.51 -3.60 -3.71
C VAL A 91 -1.54 -2.07 -3.66
N THR A 92 -0.47 -1.41 -3.20
CA THR A 92 -0.50 0.04 -2.95
C THR A 92 -0.53 0.86 -4.25
N GLY A 93 0.13 0.40 -5.32
CA GLY A 93 0.18 1.14 -6.60
C GLY A 93 -1.19 1.32 -7.28
N PRO A 94 -2.00 0.26 -7.46
CA PRO A 94 -3.35 0.40 -8.01
C PRO A 94 -4.27 1.29 -7.16
N VAL A 95 -4.20 1.16 -5.83
CA VAL A 95 -5.01 1.96 -4.91
C VAL A 95 -4.67 3.45 -5.05
N SER A 96 -3.39 3.82 -5.14
CA SER A 96 -3.02 5.22 -5.32
C SER A 96 -3.53 5.81 -6.64
N ARG A 97 -3.62 5.01 -7.72
CA ARG A 97 -4.19 5.45 -9.00
C ARG A 97 -5.70 5.67 -8.91
N LEU A 98 -6.41 4.77 -8.21
CA LEU A 98 -7.83 4.93 -7.91
C LEU A 98 -8.10 6.19 -7.08
N THR A 99 -7.28 6.44 -6.05
CA THR A 99 -7.36 7.67 -5.25
C THR A 99 -7.11 8.92 -6.09
N ALA A 100 -6.07 8.91 -6.93
CA ALA A 100 -5.78 10.04 -7.82
C ALA A 100 -6.93 10.32 -8.79
N ALA A 101 -7.52 9.27 -9.36
CA ALA A 101 -8.70 9.39 -10.21
C ALA A 101 -9.92 9.97 -9.47
N ALA A 102 -10.13 9.59 -8.21
CA ALA A 102 -11.19 10.14 -7.38
C ALA A 102 -10.96 11.64 -7.08
N THR A 103 -9.74 12.04 -6.74
CA THR A 103 -9.38 13.47 -6.55
C THR A 103 -9.51 14.28 -7.84
N ALA A 104 -9.17 13.68 -8.99
CA ALA A 104 -9.37 14.31 -10.30
C ALA A 104 -10.87 14.52 -10.60
N LEU A 105 -11.73 13.58 -10.20
CA LEU A 105 -13.19 13.72 -10.33
C LEU A 105 -13.74 14.83 -9.43
N GLU A 106 -13.26 14.93 -8.18
CA GLU A 106 -13.63 15.99 -7.24
C GLU A 106 -13.24 17.39 -7.76
N THR A 107 -12.07 17.51 -8.40
CA THR A 107 -11.58 18.77 -8.98
C THR A 107 -12.08 19.01 -10.41
N HIS A 108 -12.98 18.17 -10.91
CA HIS A 108 -13.55 18.24 -12.26
C HIS A 108 -12.53 18.13 -13.41
N THR A 109 -11.36 17.56 -13.13
CA THR A 109 -10.25 17.33 -14.08
C THR A 109 -10.08 15.85 -14.45
N PHE A 110 -11.10 15.03 -14.16
CA PHE A 110 -11.05 13.58 -14.39
C PHE A 110 -10.82 13.23 -15.86
N ASP A 111 -9.75 12.46 -16.09
CA ASP A 111 -9.44 11.84 -17.38
C ASP A 111 -9.75 10.33 -17.33
N PRO A 112 -10.71 9.84 -18.15
CA PRO A 112 -11.06 8.43 -18.25
C PRO A 112 -9.88 7.51 -18.59
N GLU A 113 -8.87 7.98 -19.32
CA GLU A 113 -7.73 7.14 -19.72
C GLU A 113 -6.79 6.80 -18.55
N SER A 114 -6.76 7.64 -17.51
CA SER A 114 -5.90 7.45 -16.33
C SER A 114 -6.15 6.12 -15.59
N LEU A 115 -7.35 5.56 -15.72
CA LEU A 115 -7.74 4.28 -15.11
C LEU A 115 -7.60 3.09 -16.05
N ALA A 116 -7.47 3.30 -17.37
CA ALA A 116 -7.56 2.24 -18.39
C ALA A 116 -6.58 1.08 -18.15
N GLU A 117 -5.39 1.38 -17.61
CA GLU A 117 -4.38 0.36 -17.30
C GLU A 117 -4.79 -0.51 -16.09
N VAL A 118 -5.47 0.04 -15.08
CA VAL A 118 -5.98 -0.72 -13.93
C VAL A 118 -7.23 -1.52 -14.32
N THR A 119 -8.07 -0.97 -15.20
CA THR A 119 -9.29 -1.60 -15.72
C THR A 119 -9.03 -2.89 -16.49
N ARG A 120 -7.85 -3.02 -17.13
CA ARG A 120 -7.42 -4.21 -17.89
C ARG A 120 -6.98 -5.38 -17.00
N ARG A 121 -6.82 -5.16 -15.70
CA ARG A 121 -6.36 -6.19 -14.77
C ARG A 121 -7.45 -7.27 -14.56
N PRO A 122 -7.11 -8.57 -14.60
CA PRO A 122 -8.08 -9.66 -14.44
C PRO A 122 -8.39 -10.01 -12.97
N ASP A 123 -7.94 -9.20 -12.01
CA ASP A 123 -8.15 -9.41 -10.58
C ASP A 123 -9.30 -8.54 -10.01
N GLU A 124 -9.58 -8.70 -8.71
CA GLU A 124 -10.61 -7.94 -8.00
C GLU A 124 -10.36 -6.44 -7.99
N LEU A 125 -9.08 -6.01 -8.01
CA LEU A 125 -8.72 -4.60 -8.13
C LEU A 125 -9.11 -4.05 -9.50
N GLY A 126 -8.90 -4.82 -10.56
CA GLY A 126 -9.40 -4.49 -11.90
C GLY A 126 -10.93 -4.47 -11.97
N HIS A 127 -11.62 -5.35 -11.23
CA HIS A 127 -13.08 -5.31 -11.13
C HIS A 127 -13.56 -4.01 -10.48
N LEU A 128 -12.98 -3.63 -9.34
CA LEU A 128 -13.29 -2.37 -8.67
C LEU A 128 -13.01 -1.17 -9.59
N ALA A 129 -11.88 -1.18 -10.32
CA ALA A 129 -11.55 -0.12 -11.27
C ALA A 129 -12.56 -0.01 -12.42
N ARG A 130 -13.09 -1.14 -12.94
CA ARG A 130 -14.18 -1.14 -13.93
C ARG A 130 -15.45 -0.50 -13.40
N VAL A 131 -15.86 -0.85 -12.18
CA VAL A 131 -17.06 -0.29 -11.54
C VAL A 131 -16.87 1.21 -11.28
N PHE A 132 -15.74 1.61 -10.70
CA PHE A 132 -15.41 3.00 -10.45
C PHE A 132 -15.37 3.82 -11.74
N HIS A 133 -14.73 3.31 -12.80
CA HIS A 133 -14.68 3.99 -14.10
C HIS A 133 -16.07 4.25 -14.69
N ARG A 134 -16.99 3.28 -14.60
CA ARG A 134 -18.39 3.47 -15.04
C ARG A 134 -19.10 4.56 -14.23
N MET A 135 -18.94 4.56 -12.91
CA MET A 135 -19.53 5.60 -12.05
C MET A 135 -18.95 6.98 -12.36
N ALA A 136 -17.63 7.08 -12.54
CA ALA A 136 -16.96 8.35 -12.83
C ALA A 136 -17.44 8.96 -14.16
N LEU A 137 -17.60 8.13 -15.20
CA LEU A 137 -18.16 8.57 -16.48
C LEU A 137 -19.61 9.07 -16.35
N GLU A 138 -20.43 8.39 -15.56
CA GLU A 138 -21.82 8.79 -15.34
C GLU A 138 -21.91 10.12 -14.57
N VAL A 139 -21.12 10.29 -13.52
CA VAL A 139 -21.04 11.53 -12.74
C VAL A 139 -20.58 12.69 -13.63
N TYR A 140 -19.51 12.48 -14.41
CA TYR A 140 -19.01 13.49 -15.33
C TYR A 140 -20.05 13.92 -16.37
N ALA A 141 -20.78 12.95 -16.96
CA ALA A 141 -21.86 13.25 -17.90
C ALA A 141 -23.02 14.02 -17.25
N ARG A 142 -23.39 13.69 -16.01
CA ARG A 142 -24.42 14.41 -15.26
C ARG A 142 -23.98 15.84 -14.95
N GLU A 143 -22.75 16.05 -14.48
CA GLU A 143 -22.22 17.39 -14.22
C GLU A 143 -22.18 18.25 -15.48
N GLN A 144 -21.77 17.69 -16.62
CA GLN A 144 -21.77 18.43 -17.89
C GLN A 144 -23.18 18.86 -18.30
N ARG A 145 -24.18 17.97 -18.15
CA ARG A 145 -25.59 18.33 -18.43
C ARG A 145 -26.09 19.44 -17.51
N LEU A 146 -25.84 19.34 -16.20
CA LEU A 146 -26.22 20.41 -15.27
C LEU A 146 -25.54 21.74 -15.61
N ARG A 147 -24.25 21.72 -15.98
CA ARG A 147 -23.55 22.95 -16.40
C ARG A 147 -24.18 23.57 -17.64
N GLN A 148 -24.55 22.77 -18.63
CA GLN A 148 -25.23 23.26 -19.84
C GLN A 148 -26.58 23.88 -19.50
N GLU A 149 -27.37 23.22 -18.65
CA GLU A 149 -28.69 23.71 -18.24
C GLU A 149 -28.58 25.02 -17.44
N VAL A 150 -27.62 25.11 -16.51
CA VAL A 150 -27.33 26.35 -15.76
C VAL A 150 -26.82 27.48 -16.68
N GLN A 151 -26.00 27.17 -17.69
CA GLN A 151 -25.58 28.17 -18.67
C GLN A 151 -26.76 28.67 -19.50
N GLN A 152 -27.64 27.78 -19.91
CA GLN A 152 -28.83 28.12 -20.69
C GLN A 152 -29.80 28.98 -19.87
N LEU A 153 -30.04 28.63 -18.61
CA LEU A 153 -30.80 29.43 -17.64
C LEU A 153 -30.16 30.81 -17.40
N ARG A 154 -28.82 30.89 -17.34
CA ARG A 154 -28.11 32.17 -17.19
C ARG A 154 -28.35 33.11 -18.37
N ILE A 155 -28.31 32.58 -19.60
CA ILE A 155 -28.56 33.35 -20.81
C ILE A 155 -29.99 33.91 -20.80
N GLU A 156 -30.96 33.08 -20.45
CA GLU A 156 -32.38 33.48 -20.39
C GLU A 156 -32.64 34.56 -19.32
N ILE A 157 -32.02 34.44 -18.14
CA ILE A 157 -32.15 35.44 -17.07
C ILE A 157 -31.50 36.77 -17.45
N ASP A 158 -30.33 36.75 -18.10
CA ASP A 158 -29.67 37.99 -18.54
C ASP A 158 -30.49 38.72 -19.62
N GLU A 159 -31.17 37.97 -20.48
CA GLU A 159 -32.07 38.54 -21.49
C GLU A 159 -33.32 39.14 -20.84
N ALA A 160 -33.96 38.42 -19.92
CA ALA A 160 -35.13 38.91 -19.17
C ALA A 160 -34.82 40.14 -18.29
N LYS A 161 -33.63 40.17 -17.66
CA LYS A 161 -33.18 41.33 -16.88
C LYS A 161 -32.87 42.53 -17.75
N LYS A 162 -32.26 42.33 -18.92
CA LYS A 162 -32.05 43.42 -19.90
C LYS A 162 -33.38 43.99 -20.38
N VAL A 163 -34.37 43.16 -20.69
CA VAL A 163 -35.70 43.62 -21.11
C VAL A 163 -36.36 44.44 -20.01
N ARG A 164 -36.27 44.03 -18.74
CA ARG A 164 -36.83 44.80 -17.62
C ARG A 164 -36.10 46.13 -17.38
N GLN A 165 -34.77 46.15 -17.41
CA GLN A 165 -34.02 47.40 -17.26
C GLN A 165 -34.26 48.36 -18.41
N VAL A 166 -34.35 47.85 -19.64
CA VAL A 166 -34.69 48.68 -20.79
C VAL A 166 -36.12 49.19 -20.67
N ALA A 167 -37.08 48.36 -20.24
CA ALA A 167 -38.46 48.79 -20.00
C ALA A 167 -38.55 49.91 -18.94
N GLU A 168 -37.86 49.77 -17.81
CA GLU A 168 -37.83 50.76 -16.72
C GLU A 168 -37.18 52.09 -17.16
N ILE A 169 -36.09 52.04 -17.93
CA ILE A 169 -35.46 53.24 -18.49
C ILE A 169 -36.38 53.88 -19.53
N THR A 170 -36.98 53.09 -20.43
CA THR A 170 -37.88 53.61 -21.45
C THR A 170 -39.15 54.21 -20.86
N GLU A 171 -39.72 53.64 -19.79
CA GLU A 171 -40.92 54.20 -19.16
C GLU A 171 -40.67 55.62 -18.65
N THR A 172 -39.51 55.90 -18.06
CA THR A 172 -39.25 57.21 -17.47
C THR A 172 -39.07 58.30 -18.54
N ASP A 173 -38.27 58.03 -19.59
CA ASP A 173 -37.98 59.00 -20.65
C ASP A 173 -39.11 59.12 -21.69
N TYR A 174 -39.71 57.99 -22.09
CA TYR A 174 -40.84 57.96 -23.04
C TYR A 174 -42.08 58.63 -22.47
N PHE A 175 -42.36 58.45 -21.17
CA PHE A 175 -43.48 59.08 -20.51
C PHE A 175 -43.27 60.61 -20.37
N GLN A 176 -42.03 61.06 -20.18
CA GLN A 176 -41.71 62.49 -20.22
C GLN A 176 -41.93 63.09 -21.61
N ASP A 177 -41.44 62.45 -22.68
CA ASP A 177 -41.65 62.92 -24.07
C ASP A 177 -43.14 62.93 -24.46
N LEU A 178 -43.90 61.90 -24.09
CA LEU A 178 -45.35 61.85 -24.30
C LEU A 178 -46.08 63.01 -23.63
N ARG A 179 -45.76 63.33 -22.36
CA ARG A 179 -46.35 64.48 -21.67
C ARG A 179 -45.95 65.80 -22.32
N GLN A 180 -44.70 65.92 -22.76
CA GLN A 180 -44.19 67.13 -23.40
C GLN A 180 -44.87 67.39 -24.74
N ARG A 181 -45.06 66.35 -25.56
CA ARG A 181 -45.82 66.42 -26.82
C ARG A 181 -47.30 66.70 -26.60
N ALA A 182 -47.92 66.05 -25.61
CA ALA A 182 -49.31 66.32 -25.25
C ALA A 182 -49.51 67.78 -24.81
N GLN A 183 -48.60 68.32 -24.00
CA GLN A 183 -48.61 69.74 -23.60
C GLN A 183 -48.38 70.67 -24.79
N ALA A 184 -47.45 70.35 -25.69
CA ALA A 184 -47.21 71.14 -26.89
C ALA A 184 -48.43 71.14 -27.83
N LEU A 185 -49.11 70.01 -27.97
CA LEU A 185 -50.37 69.93 -28.72
C LEU A 185 -51.45 70.77 -28.03
N ARG A 186 -51.55 70.68 -26.69
CA ARG A 186 -52.51 71.47 -25.90
C ARG A 186 -52.22 72.97 -25.96
N ALA A 187 -50.96 73.38 -26.04
CA ALA A 187 -50.59 74.77 -26.23
C ALA A 187 -50.88 75.25 -27.65
N ARG A 188 -50.80 74.36 -28.65
CA ARG A 188 -51.17 74.65 -30.05
C ARG A 188 -52.67 74.70 -30.31
N PHE A 189 -53.45 73.85 -29.63
CA PHE A 189 -54.91 73.74 -29.81
C PHE A 189 -55.72 74.40 -28.69
N GLY A 190 -55.09 74.75 -27.57
CA GLY A 190 -55.62 75.55 -26.48
C GLY A 190 -55.34 77.04 -26.71
N GLY A 191 -55.88 77.56 -27.81
CA GLY A 191 -56.13 79.00 -27.94
C GLY A 191 -57.32 79.42 -27.06
N PRO A 192 -57.43 80.71 -26.72
CA PRO A 192 -58.07 81.24 -25.51
C PRO A 192 -59.59 80.97 -25.47
N GLY A 193 -60.02 80.09 -24.57
CA GLY A 193 -61.44 79.73 -24.41
C GLY A 193 -62.03 79.92 -23.02
N ASP A 194 -61.24 79.88 -21.94
CA ASP A 194 -61.80 79.89 -20.58
C ASP A 194 -60.94 80.76 -19.64
N ALA A 195 -61.24 82.06 -19.60
CA ALA A 195 -60.81 82.93 -18.51
C ALA A 195 -61.77 82.72 -17.31
N PRO A 196 -61.29 82.47 -16.09
CA PRO A 196 -62.15 82.42 -14.93
C PRO A 196 -62.66 83.82 -14.60
N SER A 197 -63.96 84.03 -14.76
CA SER A 197 -64.68 85.22 -14.30
C SER A 197 -64.81 85.21 -12.77
N ALA A 198 -64.17 86.17 -12.13
CA ALA A 198 -64.59 86.74 -10.83
C ALA A 198 -64.69 88.27 -11.01
N PRO A 199 -65.41 89.06 -10.18
CA PRO A 199 -66.18 88.73 -8.97
C PRO A 199 -67.60 89.37 -8.92
N GLY A 200 -68.49 88.86 -8.05
CA GLY A 200 -69.78 89.48 -7.73
C GLY A 200 -69.85 89.83 -6.24
N ALA A 201 -69.66 91.11 -5.93
CA ALA A 201 -69.95 91.69 -4.62
C ALA A 201 -71.46 91.95 -4.50
N HIS A 202 -72.06 91.53 -3.38
CA HIS A 202 -73.15 92.19 -2.65
C HIS A 202 -73.23 91.59 -1.24
#